data_AF-A0A5N5TBD6-F1
#
_entry.id   AF-A0A5N5TBD6-F1
#
_cell.length_a   1.000
_cell.length_b   1.000
_cell.length_c   1.000
_cell.angle_alpha   90.00
_cell.angle_beta   90.00
_cell.angle_gamma   90.00
#
_symmetry.space_group_name_H-M   'P 1'
#
loop_
_entity.id
_entity.type
_entity.pdbx_description
1 polymer ?
#
loop_
_entity_poly.entity_id
_entity_poly.type
_entity_poly.pdbx_seq_one_letter_code
_entity_poly.pdbx_strand_id
1 'polypeptide(L)' 'MYNDEEKGNNLFTAFKCLQGEDIARSVLHIISSPAHVEINDIIIRPTDEYF' A
#
# COMPACT_ATOMS: atom_id res chain seq x y z
N MET A 1 23.06 -4.86 -7.37
CA MET A 1 22.22 -4.07 -6.43
C MET A 1 20.95 -4.81 -5.99
N TYR A 2 20.45 -5.82 -6.73
CA TYR A 2 19.20 -6.55 -6.43
C TYR A 2 19.36 -8.03 -6.00
N ASN A 3 20.56 -8.49 -5.66
CA ASN A 3 20.82 -9.92 -5.42
C ASN A 3 21.31 -10.23 -3.99
N ASP A 4 20.91 -9.39 -3.04
CA ASP A 4 21.26 -9.50 -1.64
C ASP A 4 19.95 -9.62 -0.84
N GLU A 5 19.50 -10.86 -0.70
CA GLU A 5 18.25 -11.25 -0.05
C GLU A 5 18.19 -10.77 1.40
N GLU A 6 19.36 -10.68 2.05
CA GLU A 6 19.53 -10.21 3.41
C GLU A 6 19.25 -8.69 3.51
N LYS A 7 19.74 -7.89 2.55
CA LYS A 7 19.37 -6.48 2.45
C LYS A 7 17.89 -6.28 2.15
N GLY A 8 17.28 -7.13 1.32
CA GLY A 8 15.85 -7.10 1.04
C GLY A 8 15.03 -7.28 2.32
N ASN A 9 15.32 -8.32 3.09
CA ASN A 9 14.62 -8.62 4.34
C ASN A 9 14.78 -7.51 5.38
N ASN A 10 15.96 -6.90 5.49
CA ASN A 10 16.21 -5.79 6.42
C ASN A 10 15.43 -4.51 6.05
N LEU A 11 15.14 -4.29 4.77
CA LEU A 11 14.32 -3.16 4.31
C LEU A 11 12.83 -3.37 4.63
N PHE A 12 12.31 -4.58 4.42
CA PHE A 12 10.90 -4.91 4.68
C PHE A 12 10.58 -5.17 6.16
N THR A 13 11.58 -5.17 7.05
CA THR A 13 11.40 -5.33 8.50
C THR A 13 11.44 -4.02 9.28
N ALA A 14 11.85 -2.92 8.65
CA ALA A 14 11.94 -1.61 9.31
C ALA A 14 10.57 -1.10 9.80
N PHE A 15 9.49 -1.45 9.09
CA PHE A 15 8.10 -1.20 9.47
C PHE A 15 7.15 -2.05 8.62
N LYS A 16 5.87 -2.09 9.00
CA LYS A 16 4.88 -2.88 8.28
C LYS A 16 4.56 -2.25 6.92
N CYS A 17 5.15 -2.78 5.84
CA CYS A 17 4.82 -2.35 4.47
C CYS A 17 3.37 -2.67 4.09
N LEU A 18 2.83 -1.93 3.12
CA LEU A 18 1.57 -2.27 2.48
C LEU A 18 1.67 -3.64 1.81
N GLN A 19 0.65 -4.44 2.00
CA GLN A 19 0.50 -5.74 1.37
C GLN A 19 -0.45 -5.65 0.18
N GLY A 20 -0.42 -6.64 -0.72
CA GLY A 20 -1.34 -6.69 -1.86
C GLY A 20 -2.82 -6.63 -1.45
N GLU A 21 -3.15 -7.23 -0.31
CA GLU A 21 -4.49 -7.19 0.30
C GLU A 21 -4.95 -5.75 0.63
N ASP A 22 -4.04 -4.88 1.08
CA ASP A 22 -4.36 -3.50 1.42
C ASP A 22 -4.76 -2.70 0.16
N ILE A 23 -4.08 -2.96 -0.96
CA ILE A 23 -4.41 -2.37 -2.27
C ILE A 23 -5.73 -2.93 -2.79
N ALA A 24 -5.93 -4.25 -2.72
CA ALA A 24 -7.17 -4.89 -3.17
C ALA A 24 -8.40 -4.35 -2.43
N ARG A 25 -8.31 -4.15 -1.11
CA ARG A 25 -9.38 -3.53 -0.31
C ARG A 25 -9.65 -2.08 -0.69
N SER A 26 -8.61 -1.34 -1.04
CA SER A 26 -8.74 0.05 -1.49
C SER A 26 -9.45 0.13 -2.84
N VAL A 27 -9.13 -0.76 -3.78
CA VAL A 27 -9.87 -0.89 -5.05
C VAL A 27 -11.33 -1.27 -4.79
N LEU A 28 -11.58 -2.24 -3.92
CA LEU A 28 -12.94 -2.64 -3.56
C LEU A 28 -13.74 -1.46 -2.98
N HIS A 29 -13.12 -0.67 -2.11
CA HIS A 29 -13.73 0.55 -1.57
C HIS A 29 -14.11 1.55 -2.67
N ILE A 30 -13.19 1.81 -3.62
CA ILE A 30 -13.43 2.71 -4.75
C ILE A 30 -14.64 2.25 -5.56
N ILE A 31 -14.62 1.01 -6.05
CA ILE A 31 -15.65 0.51 -6.97
C ILE A 31 -17.00 0.24 -6.27
N SER A 32 -17.01 0.13 -4.93
CA SER A 32 -18.24 -0.03 -4.15
C SER A 32 -18.89 1.30 -3.78
N SER A 33 -18.30 2.44 -4.17
CA SER A 33 -18.86 3.76 -3.91
C SER A 33 -20.20 3.95 -4.63
N PRO A 34 -21.14 4.75 -4.08
CA PRO A 34 -22.41 5.04 -4.75
C PRO A 34 -22.20 5.62 -6.15
N ALA A 35 -23.12 5.37 -7.08
CA ALA A 35 -22.95 5.76 -8.49
C ALA A 35 -22.73 7.25 -8.76
N HIS A 36 -23.10 8.14 -7.83
CA HIS A 36 -22.88 9.59 -7.94
C HIS A 36 -21.56 10.07 -7.28
N VAL A 37 -20.76 9.13 -6.76
CA VAL A 37 -19.48 9.40 -6.10
C VAL A 37 -18.37 8.98 -7.05
N GLU A 38 -17.48 9.92 -7.34
CA GLU A 38 -16.24 9.68 -8.06
C GLU A 38 -15.06 9.85 -7.09
N ILE A 39 -14.18 8.85 -7.04
CA ILE A 39 -12.90 8.94 -6.34
C ILE A 39 -11.81 8.99 -7.42
N ASN A 40 -11.29 10.19 -7.66
CA ASN A 40 -10.29 10.44 -8.69
C ASN A 40 -8.90 9.93 -8.30
N ASP A 41 -8.45 10.25 -7.09
CA ASP A 41 -7.12 9.89 -6.61
C ASP A 41 -7.18 9.37 -5.17
N ILE A 42 -6.34 8.38 -4.87
CA ILE A 42 -6.04 7.96 -3.50
C ILE A 42 -4.53 7.88 -3.32
N ILE A 43 -4.05 8.41 -2.19
CA ILE A 43 -2.68 8.19 -1.73
C ILE A 43 -2.73 7.30 -0.48
N ILE A 44 -2.06 6.15 -0.55
CA ILE A 44 -1.99 5.16 0.54
C ILE A 44 -0.54 4.98 0.93
N ARG A 45 -0.27 5.00 2.23
CA ARG A 45 1.07 4.82 2.80
C ARG A 45 0.98 3.94 4.05
N PRO A 46 2.02 3.15 4.36
CA PRO A 46 2.21 2.60 5.70
C PRO A 46 2.15 3.70 6.76
N THR A 47 1.46 3.46 7.87
CA THR A 47 1.33 4.46 8.95
C THR A 47 2.67 4.86 9.55
N ASP A 48 3.62 3.92 9.57
CA ASP A 48 4.96 4.10 10.13
C ASP A 48 5.95 4.77 9.15
N GLU A 49 5.51 5.07 7.92
CA GLU A 49 6.29 5.85 6.97
C GLU A 49 6.20 7.34 7.33
N TYR A 50 7.26 7.86 7.97
CA TYR A 50 7.43 9.29 8.23
C TYR A 50 8.29 9.92 7.13
N PHE A 51 7.86 11.10 6.64
CA PHE A 51 8.58 11.93 5.66
C PHE A 51 9.88 12.51 6.21
#